data_AF-A0A242CGF3-F1
#
_entry.id   AF-A0A242CGF3-F1
#
_cell.length_a   1.000
_cell.length_b   1.000
_cell.length_c   1.000
_cell.angle_alpha   90.00
_cell.angle_beta   90.00
_cell.angle_gamma   90.00
#
_symmetry.space_group_name_H-M   'P 1'
#
loop_
_entity.id
_entity.type
_entity.pdbx_description
1 polymer ?
#
loop_
_entity_poly.entity_id
_entity_poly.type
_entity_poly.pdbx_seq_one_letter_code
_entity_poly.pdbx_strand_id
1 'polypeptide(L)'
;MTNMTGMFSDARSLSSIDLSGWDTSSVTNMQTMFQNAISLSSIDLSGWDTSSVTSMSGMFRGVSSLSSIDLSGFDTSRVTNMTGMFQSTSSLSSIDLSGWDTSSVTSMSFVFDGASNLSSIDLSGWDTSSVTSMSGMFQSASSLSSLDLSSFDTSYVMNMSSMFRHARSLSELKLGSDFRVVDGTSADLPAISTASGEYTGRWRSLEDNTIFASSAAFMGEYSGEAGTYVWENLRAIPPVNPSDPLPPIDTEEQNPERGDGLAIRYASGLDFGSFEYSTQTQEVLAQPDRENDGGGTMENMIAIEDTRTIRDGWVLTVAQSDPLMTGAVIQMNPYVDSENVLGVSTPSGMIELNEDGQLFAWSENSAESQSGVISIGYGDVHLVVSGTIALGQYETTLTWNLVNGPQ
;
A
#
# COMPACT_ATOMS: atom_id res chain seq x y z
N MET A 1 47.19 -10.60 6.33
CA MET A 1 46.44 -11.87 6.15
C MET A 1 45.60 -11.73 4.89
N THR A 2 45.49 -12.76 4.03
CA THR A 2 44.72 -12.63 2.76
C THR A 2 43.36 -13.35 2.79
N ASN A 3 43.13 -14.23 3.75
CA ASN A 3 41.93 -15.05 3.82
C ASN A 3 41.37 -15.05 5.26
N MET A 4 40.12 -14.60 5.42
CA MET A 4 39.37 -14.59 6.67
C MET A 4 38.13 -15.50 6.61
N THR A 5 38.13 -16.47 5.69
CA THR A 5 37.03 -17.42 5.52
C THR A 5 36.69 -18.10 6.84
N GLY A 6 35.43 -17.99 7.26
CA GLY A 6 34.88 -18.73 8.39
C GLY A 6 35.53 -18.43 9.74
N MET A 7 36.26 -17.32 9.89
CA MET A 7 37.07 -17.05 11.09
C MET A 7 36.27 -17.06 12.40
N PHE A 8 35.03 -16.59 12.36
CA PHE A 8 34.07 -16.61 13.46
C PHE A 8 32.80 -17.41 13.10
N SER A 9 32.90 -18.32 12.13
CA SER A 9 31.79 -19.20 11.77
C SER A 9 31.42 -20.09 12.96
N ASP A 10 30.11 -20.23 13.19
CA ASP A 10 29.50 -21.00 14.26
C ASP A 10 29.95 -20.59 15.67
N ALA A 11 30.49 -19.37 15.82
CA ALA A 11 30.75 -18.74 17.11
C ALA A 11 29.43 -18.30 17.76
N ARG A 12 28.54 -19.27 18.04
CA ARG A 12 27.14 -19.06 18.41
C ARG A 12 26.96 -18.20 19.67
N SER A 13 27.94 -18.21 20.57
CA SER A 13 27.94 -17.42 21.82
C SER A 13 28.70 -16.10 21.71
N LEU A 14 29.22 -15.75 20.53
CA LEU A 14 29.91 -14.48 20.31
C LEU A 14 28.91 -13.33 20.38
N SER A 15 28.94 -12.56 21.45
CA SER A 15 28.09 -11.37 21.62
C SER A 15 28.79 -10.08 21.23
N SER A 16 30.12 -10.04 21.36
CA SER A 16 30.95 -8.90 21.01
C SER A 16 32.37 -9.35 20.71
N ILE A 17 33.05 -8.57 19.88
CA ILE A 17 34.46 -8.74 19.55
C ILE A 17 35.07 -7.37 19.25
N ASP A 18 36.26 -7.12 19.77
CA ASP A 18 37.06 -5.95 19.41
C ASP A 18 37.93 -6.29 18.20
N LEU A 19 37.65 -5.63 17.09
CA LEU A 19 38.39 -5.76 15.82
C LEU A 19 39.19 -4.49 15.51
N SER A 20 39.31 -3.57 16.47
CA SER A 20 40.08 -2.35 16.30
C SER A 20 41.56 -2.69 16.04
N GLY A 21 42.16 -2.00 15.07
CA GLY A 21 43.55 -2.20 14.68
C GLY A 21 43.83 -3.40 13.76
N TRP A 22 42.80 -4.11 13.30
CA TRP A 22 42.98 -5.13 12.26
C TRP A 22 43.32 -4.46 10.91
N ASP A 23 44.41 -4.93 10.28
CA ASP A 23 44.75 -4.54 8.91
C ASP A 23 44.13 -5.53 7.92
N THR A 24 43.05 -5.10 7.26
CA THR A 24 42.31 -5.89 6.27
C THR A 24 42.67 -5.56 4.81
N SER A 25 43.60 -4.63 4.57
CA SER A 25 43.93 -4.11 3.22
C SER A 25 44.35 -5.17 2.21
N SER A 26 44.91 -6.28 2.68
CA SER A 26 45.36 -7.41 1.87
C SER A 26 44.36 -8.59 1.82
N VAL A 27 43.22 -8.48 2.50
CA VAL A 27 42.22 -9.56 2.55
C VAL A 27 41.48 -9.63 1.23
N THR A 28 41.45 -10.81 0.62
CA THR A 28 40.77 -11.06 -0.65
C THR A 28 39.53 -11.93 -0.51
N ASN A 29 39.37 -12.62 0.63
CA ASN A 29 38.25 -13.52 0.90
C ASN A 29 37.75 -13.36 2.34
N MET A 30 36.46 -13.01 2.49
CA MET A 30 35.73 -12.87 3.76
C MET A 30 34.50 -13.80 3.84
N GLN A 31 34.50 -14.88 3.06
CA GLN A 31 33.38 -15.83 3.00
C GLN A 31 33.04 -16.36 4.38
N THR A 32 31.74 -16.41 4.71
CA THR A 32 31.23 -17.05 5.94
C THR A 32 31.84 -16.55 7.25
N MET A 33 32.49 -15.37 7.25
CA MET A 33 33.32 -14.93 8.37
C MET A 33 32.59 -14.89 9.70
N PHE A 34 31.33 -14.45 9.72
CA PHE A 34 30.48 -14.41 10.93
C PHE A 34 29.30 -15.39 10.83
N GLN A 35 29.36 -16.38 9.94
CA GLN A 35 28.23 -17.28 9.72
C GLN A 35 27.77 -17.92 11.04
N ASN A 36 26.46 -17.95 11.30
CA ASN A 36 25.84 -18.54 12.49
C ASN A 36 26.36 -17.99 13.85
N ALA A 37 26.95 -16.79 13.88
CA ALA A 37 27.24 -16.07 15.13
C ALA A 37 25.94 -15.52 15.75
N ILE A 38 25.03 -16.41 16.16
CA ILE A 38 23.63 -16.09 16.48
C ILE A 38 23.46 -15.08 17.62
N SER A 39 24.43 -14.93 18.53
CA SER A 39 24.40 -13.96 19.63
C SER A 39 24.99 -12.60 19.27
N LEU A 40 25.57 -12.43 18.08
CA LEU A 40 26.20 -11.19 17.66
C LEU A 40 25.10 -10.19 17.24
N SER A 41 24.89 -9.16 18.06
CA SER A 41 23.86 -8.13 17.82
C SER A 41 24.39 -6.87 17.14
N SER A 42 25.69 -6.61 17.26
CA SER A 42 26.37 -5.45 16.70
C SER A 42 27.86 -5.75 16.50
N ILE A 43 28.46 -5.15 15.48
CA ILE A 43 29.89 -5.27 15.20
C ILE A 43 30.38 -3.98 14.55
N ASP A 44 31.55 -3.49 14.97
CA ASP A 44 32.19 -2.31 14.38
C ASP A 44 33.20 -2.77 13.31
N LEU A 45 32.97 -2.33 12.07
CA LEU A 45 33.79 -2.60 10.90
C LEU A 45 34.29 -1.32 10.21
N SER A 46 34.15 -0.16 10.86
CA SER A 46 34.43 1.15 10.27
C SER A 46 35.88 1.35 9.80
N GLY A 47 36.84 0.62 10.38
CA GLY A 47 38.25 0.66 10.00
C GLY A 47 38.68 -0.33 8.92
N TRP A 48 37.75 -1.10 8.35
CA TRP A 48 38.09 -2.17 7.41
C TRP A 48 38.26 -1.65 5.99
N ASP A 49 39.43 -1.90 5.43
CA ASP A 49 39.67 -1.81 3.99
C ASP A 49 39.23 -3.11 3.32
N THR A 50 38.21 -3.00 2.45
CA THR A 50 37.64 -4.12 1.68
C THR A 50 37.95 -4.04 0.19
N SER A 51 38.78 -3.06 -0.24
CA SER A 51 39.09 -2.80 -1.65
C SER A 51 39.79 -3.94 -2.39
N SER A 52 40.34 -4.92 -1.66
CA SER A 52 40.94 -6.14 -2.21
C SER A 52 40.01 -7.37 -2.19
N VAL A 53 38.84 -7.26 -1.55
CA VAL A 53 37.94 -8.39 -1.31
C VAL A 53 37.21 -8.77 -2.60
N THR A 54 37.26 -10.05 -2.94
CA THR A 54 36.63 -10.60 -4.15
C THR A 54 35.42 -11.49 -3.84
N SER A 55 35.27 -11.92 -2.58
CA SER A 55 34.11 -12.71 -2.15
C SER A 55 33.71 -12.41 -0.71
N MET A 56 32.42 -12.13 -0.54
CA MET A 56 31.74 -11.89 0.74
C MET A 56 30.58 -12.90 0.95
N SER A 57 30.60 -14.02 0.22
CA SER A 57 29.51 -15.01 0.28
C SER A 57 29.29 -15.49 1.71
N GLY A 58 28.05 -15.41 2.17
CA GLY A 58 27.63 -15.86 3.49
C GLY A 58 28.24 -15.11 4.67
N MET A 59 28.86 -13.94 4.46
CA MET A 59 29.62 -13.24 5.52
C MET A 59 28.82 -13.05 6.82
N PHE A 60 27.53 -12.70 6.72
CA PHE A 60 26.61 -12.53 7.85
C PHE A 60 25.46 -13.55 7.86
N ARG A 61 25.64 -14.69 7.16
CA ARG A 61 24.60 -15.73 7.09
C ARG A 61 24.25 -16.26 8.48
N GLY A 62 22.98 -16.24 8.85
CA GLY A 62 22.49 -16.80 10.11
C GLY A 62 22.89 -16.00 11.35
N VAL A 63 23.36 -14.75 11.19
CA VAL A 63 23.58 -13.83 12.31
C VAL A 63 22.23 -13.26 12.76
N SER A 64 21.42 -14.12 13.36
CA SER A 64 19.98 -13.88 13.57
C SER A 64 19.66 -12.72 14.52
N SER A 65 20.59 -12.33 15.40
CA SER A 65 20.41 -11.23 16.37
C SER A 65 20.91 -9.86 15.87
N LEU A 66 21.53 -9.78 14.68
CA LEU A 66 22.03 -8.54 14.12
C LEU A 66 20.85 -7.64 13.73
N SER A 67 20.67 -6.52 14.42
CA SER A 67 19.57 -5.57 14.15
C SER A 67 19.93 -4.48 13.14
N SER A 68 21.20 -4.08 13.12
CA SER A 68 21.77 -3.10 12.21
C SER A 68 23.28 -3.33 12.08
N ILE A 69 23.85 -2.86 10.98
CA ILE A 69 25.29 -2.91 10.72
C ILE A 69 25.68 -1.73 9.84
N ASP A 70 26.79 -1.07 10.15
CA ASP A 70 27.36 -0.01 9.31
C ASP A 70 28.35 -0.63 8.32
N LEU A 71 28.01 -0.52 7.03
CA LEU A 71 28.82 -1.00 5.90
C LEU A 71 29.19 0.13 4.94
N SER A 72 29.04 1.39 5.36
CA SER A 72 29.28 2.57 4.51
C SER A 72 30.73 2.67 4.01
N GLY A 73 31.69 2.09 4.75
CA GLY A 73 33.10 2.02 4.37
C GLY A 73 33.47 0.86 3.44
N PHE A 74 32.52 0.01 3.06
CA PHE A 74 32.82 -1.16 2.23
C PHE A 74 33.01 -0.77 0.75
N ASP A 75 34.14 -1.16 0.17
CA ASP A 75 34.39 -1.13 -1.27
C ASP A 75 34.05 -2.52 -1.85
N THR A 76 32.97 -2.58 -2.62
CA THR A 76 32.46 -3.81 -3.24
C THR A 76 32.82 -3.94 -4.72
N SER A 77 33.58 -3.00 -5.28
CA SER A 77 33.89 -2.92 -6.73
C SER A 77 34.57 -4.16 -7.31
N ARG A 78 35.24 -4.96 -6.47
CA ARG A 78 35.91 -6.21 -6.85
C ARG A 78 35.17 -7.47 -6.42
N VAL A 79 34.08 -7.34 -5.69
CA VAL A 79 33.31 -8.47 -5.18
C VAL A 79 32.58 -9.12 -6.36
N THR A 80 32.80 -10.42 -6.53
CA THR A 80 32.19 -11.21 -7.61
C THR A 80 31.09 -12.13 -7.13
N ASN A 81 31.02 -12.41 -5.83
CA ASN A 81 30.08 -13.34 -5.23
C ASN A 81 29.57 -12.82 -3.87
N MET A 82 28.26 -12.54 -3.82
CA MET A 82 27.51 -12.09 -2.65
C MET A 82 26.49 -13.15 -2.17
N THR A 83 26.60 -14.40 -2.64
CA THR A 83 25.64 -15.47 -2.34
C THR A 83 25.41 -15.58 -0.84
N GLY A 84 24.16 -15.44 -0.40
CA GLY A 84 23.73 -15.61 0.98
C GLY A 84 24.30 -14.59 1.98
N MET A 85 24.77 -13.42 1.53
CA MET A 85 25.49 -12.47 2.40
C MET A 85 24.74 -12.10 3.69
N PHE A 86 23.42 -11.88 3.61
CA PHE A 86 22.52 -11.60 4.74
C PHE A 86 21.42 -12.67 4.88
N GLN A 87 21.69 -13.90 4.40
CA GLN A 87 20.71 -14.97 4.52
C GLN A 87 20.43 -15.27 6.00
N SER A 88 19.16 -15.31 6.39
CA SER A 88 18.67 -15.63 7.73
C SER A 88 19.13 -14.64 8.82
N THR A 89 19.35 -13.36 8.47
CA THR A 89 19.52 -12.27 9.44
C THR A 89 18.16 -11.75 9.91
N SER A 90 17.42 -12.59 10.62
CA SER A 90 16.00 -12.37 10.94
C SER A 90 15.71 -11.09 11.73
N SER A 91 16.66 -10.58 12.54
CA SER A 91 16.49 -9.33 13.29
C SER A 91 16.86 -8.06 12.53
N LEU A 92 17.50 -8.16 11.37
CA LEU A 92 17.95 -7.01 10.59
C LEU A 92 16.73 -6.25 10.06
N SER A 93 16.53 -5.01 10.51
CA SER A 93 15.36 -4.20 10.14
C SER A 93 15.64 -3.18 9.03
N SER A 94 16.90 -2.74 8.93
CA SER A 94 17.37 -1.81 7.90
C SER A 94 18.86 -2.00 7.66
N ILE A 95 19.30 -1.65 6.45
CA ILE A 95 20.70 -1.69 6.04
C ILE A 95 20.93 -0.64 4.95
N ASP A 96 22.02 0.12 5.05
CA ASP A 96 22.43 1.07 4.03
C ASP A 96 23.45 0.39 3.09
N LEU A 97 23.10 0.34 1.80
CA LEU A 97 23.89 -0.27 0.73
C LEU A 97 24.14 0.72 -0.42
N SER A 98 23.86 2.01 -0.21
CA SER A 98 23.91 3.04 -1.27
C SER A 98 25.29 3.23 -1.89
N GLY A 99 26.37 2.93 -1.16
CA GLY A 99 27.75 3.02 -1.63
C GLY A 99 28.29 1.78 -2.36
N TRP A 100 27.47 0.74 -2.57
CA TRP A 100 27.95 -0.51 -3.13
C TRP A 100 28.04 -0.48 -4.66
N ASP A 101 29.21 -0.86 -5.19
CA ASP A 101 29.43 -1.16 -6.59
C ASP A 101 29.23 -2.66 -6.82
N THR A 102 28.16 -3.02 -7.50
CA THR A 102 27.78 -4.41 -7.78
C THR A 102 28.08 -4.85 -9.22
N SER A 103 28.73 -4.00 -10.03
CA SER A 103 28.99 -4.25 -11.46
C SER A 103 29.82 -5.50 -11.75
N SER A 104 30.67 -5.90 -10.80
CA SER A 104 31.49 -7.12 -10.86
C SER A 104 30.79 -8.38 -10.32
N VAL A 105 29.61 -8.25 -9.70
CA VAL A 105 28.92 -9.35 -9.03
C VAL A 105 28.27 -10.27 -10.06
N THR A 106 28.56 -11.56 -9.96
CA THR A 106 28.01 -12.59 -10.85
C THR A 106 26.97 -13.48 -10.18
N SER A 107 26.89 -13.48 -8.85
CA SER A 107 25.94 -14.28 -8.08
C SER A 107 25.36 -13.52 -6.89
N MET A 108 24.04 -13.38 -6.89
CA MET A 108 23.22 -12.72 -5.86
C MET A 108 22.18 -13.69 -5.27
N SER A 109 22.44 -15.00 -5.36
CA SER A 109 21.54 -16.03 -4.84
C SER A 109 21.38 -15.86 -3.32
N PHE A 110 20.15 -15.90 -2.81
CA PHE A 110 19.82 -15.90 -1.38
C PHE A 110 20.33 -14.69 -0.57
N VAL A 111 20.71 -13.56 -1.18
CA VAL A 111 21.35 -12.44 -0.47
C VAL A 111 20.53 -12.00 0.76
N PHE A 112 19.20 -11.88 0.63
CA PHE A 112 18.28 -11.49 1.69
C PHE A 112 17.31 -12.61 2.07
N ASP A 113 17.62 -13.87 1.75
CA ASP A 113 16.73 -14.99 2.05
C ASP A 113 16.53 -15.13 3.57
N GLY A 114 15.30 -14.99 4.06
CA GLY A 114 14.98 -15.07 5.50
C GLY A 114 15.40 -13.85 6.32
N ALA A 115 15.70 -12.71 5.68
CA ALA A 115 15.80 -11.41 6.34
C ALA A 115 14.40 -10.89 6.73
N SER A 116 13.71 -11.63 7.59
CA SER A 116 12.26 -11.52 7.80
C SER A 116 11.78 -10.19 8.39
N ASN A 117 12.62 -9.44 9.10
CA ASN A 117 12.30 -8.13 9.67
C ASN A 117 12.70 -6.94 8.79
N LEU A 118 13.38 -7.18 7.66
CA LEU A 118 13.76 -6.12 6.74
C LEU A 118 12.50 -5.58 6.07
N SER A 119 12.12 -4.34 6.36
CA SER A 119 10.87 -3.73 5.87
C SER A 119 11.07 -2.88 4.62
N SER A 120 12.29 -2.38 4.40
CA SER A 120 12.67 -1.57 3.24
C SER A 120 14.14 -1.75 2.93
N ILE A 121 14.50 -1.67 1.66
CA ILE A 121 15.88 -1.70 1.20
C ILE A 121 16.03 -0.87 -0.07
N ASP A 122 17.07 -0.06 -0.14
CA ASP A 122 17.42 0.70 -1.35
C ASP A 122 18.42 -0.09 -2.19
N LEU A 123 18.01 -0.43 -3.42
CA LEU A 123 18.78 -1.17 -4.40
C LEU A 123 18.98 -0.36 -5.70
N SER A 124 18.62 0.93 -5.70
CA SER A 124 18.62 1.77 -6.89
C SER A 124 20.00 1.92 -7.54
N GLY A 125 21.06 1.85 -6.75
CA GLY A 125 22.46 1.89 -7.23
C GLY A 125 23.03 0.56 -7.72
N TRP A 126 22.26 -0.53 -7.68
CA TRP A 126 22.78 -1.85 -8.04
C TRP A 126 22.87 -2.04 -9.56
N ASP A 127 24.05 -2.42 -10.04
CA ASP A 127 24.28 -2.90 -11.39
C ASP A 127 24.25 -4.43 -11.38
N THR A 128 23.25 -4.99 -12.05
CA THR A 128 23.03 -6.45 -12.11
C THR A 128 23.34 -7.03 -13.48
N SER A 129 23.89 -6.24 -14.40
CA SER A 129 24.17 -6.65 -15.79
C SER A 129 25.15 -7.83 -15.90
N SER A 130 25.97 -8.08 -14.89
CA SER A 130 26.89 -9.23 -14.82
C SER A 130 26.31 -10.46 -14.10
N VAL A 131 25.10 -10.36 -13.52
CA VAL A 131 24.55 -11.38 -12.62
C VAL A 131 23.98 -12.55 -13.41
N THR A 132 24.37 -13.75 -13.01
CA THR A 132 23.91 -15.01 -13.64
C THR A 132 22.91 -15.77 -12.77
N SER A 133 22.81 -15.47 -11.47
CA SER A 133 21.87 -16.13 -10.56
C SER A 133 21.35 -15.17 -9.49
N MET A 134 20.01 -15.09 -9.39
CA MET A 134 19.24 -14.37 -8.38
C MET A 134 18.30 -15.31 -7.61
N SER A 135 18.55 -16.63 -7.66
CA SER A 135 17.68 -17.62 -7.04
C SER A 135 17.47 -17.33 -5.56
N GLY A 136 16.21 -17.26 -5.13
CA GLY A 136 15.84 -17.01 -3.74
C GLY A 136 16.35 -15.70 -3.15
N MET A 137 16.72 -14.69 -3.95
CA MET A 137 17.34 -13.45 -3.45
C MET A 137 16.54 -12.77 -2.32
N PHE A 138 15.21 -12.76 -2.42
CA PHE A 138 14.27 -12.20 -1.43
C PHE A 138 13.35 -13.27 -0.82
N GLN A 139 13.74 -14.54 -0.91
CA GLN A 139 12.95 -15.64 -0.37
C GLN A 139 12.71 -15.41 1.13
N SER A 140 11.49 -15.61 1.62
CA SER A 140 11.13 -15.44 3.04
C SER A 140 11.47 -14.07 3.65
N ALA A 141 11.73 -13.02 2.87
CA ALA A 141 11.85 -11.64 3.33
C ALA A 141 10.46 -11.05 3.60
N SER A 142 9.79 -11.60 4.61
CA SER A 142 8.34 -11.49 4.78
C SER A 142 7.82 -10.09 5.14
N SER A 143 8.68 -9.17 5.60
CA SER A 143 8.29 -7.79 5.96
C SER A 143 8.53 -6.78 4.84
N LEU A 144 9.24 -7.15 3.76
CA LEU A 144 9.40 -6.27 2.61
C LEU A 144 8.05 -6.09 1.91
N SER A 145 7.57 -4.84 1.84
CA SER A 145 6.30 -4.50 1.20
C SER A 145 6.44 -3.92 -0.20
N SER A 146 7.54 -3.22 -0.47
CA SER A 146 7.88 -2.66 -1.78
C SER A 146 9.33 -2.99 -2.13
N LEU A 147 9.59 -3.21 -3.42
CA LEU A 147 10.92 -3.34 -3.99
C LEU A 147 11.02 -2.50 -5.27
N ASP A 148 12.02 -1.62 -5.32
CA ASP A 148 12.44 -0.96 -6.54
C ASP A 148 13.55 -1.80 -7.22
N LEU A 149 13.18 -2.46 -8.32
CA LEU A 149 14.06 -3.25 -9.18
C LEU A 149 14.21 -2.57 -10.55
N SER A 150 13.98 -1.25 -10.64
CA SER A 150 14.06 -0.53 -11.92
C SER A 150 15.47 -0.49 -12.52
N SER A 151 16.51 -0.62 -11.70
CA SER A 151 17.91 -0.74 -12.12
C SER A 151 18.31 -2.17 -12.51
N PHE A 152 17.44 -3.17 -12.32
CA PHE A 152 17.83 -4.56 -12.52
C PHE A 152 17.87 -4.93 -14.00
N ASP A 153 19.06 -5.27 -14.49
CA ASP A 153 19.28 -5.91 -15.78
C ASP A 153 19.37 -7.42 -15.57
N THR A 154 18.40 -8.13 -16.13
CA THR A 154 18.28 -9.59 -15.99
C THR A 154 18.74 -10.35 -17.24
N SER A 155 19.34 -9.67 -18.21
CA SER A 155 19.70 -10.22 -19.53
C SER A 155 20.68 -11.40 -19.47
N TYR A 156 21.52 -11.47 -18.44
CA TYR A 156 22.45 -12.58 -18.20
C TYR A 156 22.01 -13.57 -17.12
N VAL A 157 20.86 -13.33 -16.49
CA VAL A 157 20.36 -14.19 -15.40
C VAL A 157 19.90 -15.52 -15.99
N MET A 158 20.51 -16.60 -15.52
CA MET A 158 20.16 -17.99 -15.90
C MET A 158 19.25 -18.65 -14.87
N ASN A 159 19.21 -18.13 -13.64
CA ASN A 159 18.40 -18.69 -12.57
C ASN A 159 17.75 -17.60 -11.70
N MET A 160 16.42 -17.53 -11.75
CA MET A 160 15.58 -16.66 -10.91
C MET A 160 14.60 -17.47 -10.03
N SER A 161 14.85 -18.78 -9.84
CA SER A 161 13.91 -19.66 -9.14
C SER A 161 13.67 -19.19 -7.70
N SER A 162 12.40 -19.15 -7.29
CA SER A 162 11.96 -18.81 -5.94
C SER A 162 12.42 -17.45 -5.42
N MET A 163 12.78 -16.51 -6.31
CA MET A 163 13.30 -15.18 -5.94
C MET A 163 12.46 -14.46 -4.87
N PHE A 164 11.13 -14.54 -4.96
CA PHE A 164 10.19 -13.88 -4.04
C PHE A 164 9.38 -14.87 -3.18
N ARG A 165 9.75 -16.16 -3.19
CA ARG A 165 8.98 -17.18 -2.50
C ARG A 165 8.83 -16.84 -1.02
N HIS A 166 7.60 -16.79 -0.51
CA HIS A 166 7.29 -16.43 0.88
C HIS A 166 7.61 -14.97 1.30
N ALA A 167 7.85 -14.04 0.37
CA ALA A 167 7.91 -12.60 0.64
C ALA A 167 6.49 -12.02 0.85
N ARG A 168 5.79 -12.48 1.91
CA ARG A 168 4.32 -12.38 2.05
C ARG A 168 3.73 -10.97 2.06
N SER A 169 4.51 -9.95 2.42
CA SER A 169 4.03 -8.56 2.45
C SER A 169 4.28 -7.81 1.14
N LEU A 170 4.99 -8.42 0.18
CA LEU A 170 5.41 -7.77 -1.06
C LEU A 170 4.20 -7.46 -1.95
N SER A 171 3.76 -6.21 -1.85
CA SER A 171 2.56 -5.67 -2.50
C SER A 171 2.87 -4.67 -3.59
N GLU A 172 4.12 -4.24 -3.73
CA GLU A 172 4.57 -3.29 -4.74
C GLU A 172 5.91 -3.72 -5.34
N LEU A 173 5.99 -3.66 -6.67
CA LEU A 173 7.19 -3.91 -7.45
C LEU A 173 7.34 -2.83 -8.50
N LYS A 174 8.48 -2.14 -8.50
CA LYS A 174 8.86 -1.26 -9.60
C LYS A 174 9.89 -1.97 -10.46
N LEU A 175 9.57 -2.20 -11.73
CA LEU A 175 10.37 -2.97 -12.67
C LEU A 175 10.92 -2.07 -13.78
N GLY A 176 12.15 -2.37 -14.21
CA GLY A 176 12.86 -1.64 -15.27
C GLY A 176 12.69 -2.27 -16.65
N SER A 177 13.11 -1.54 -17.69
CA SER A 177 13.01 -2.00 -19.08
C SER A 177 13.86 -3.23 -19.39
N ASP A 178 14.84 -3.53 -18.55
CA ASP A 178 15.77 -4.67 -18.69
C ASP A 178 15.44 -5.83 -17.73
N PHE A 179 14.37 -5.70 -16.95
CA PHE A 179 13.88 -6.76 -16.07
C PHE A 179 12.97 -7.73 -16.84
N ARG A 180 13.28 -9.02 -16.81
CA ARG A 180 12.53 -10.12 -17.40
C ARG A 180 12.54 -11.31 -16.44
N VAL A 181 11.42 -12.02 -16.37
CA VAL A 181 11.38 -13.33 -15.71
C VAL A 181 12.09 -14.34 -16.62
N VAL A 182 13.00 -15.13 -16.06
CA VAL A 182 13.82 -16.08 -16.83
C VAL A 182 13.00 -17.33 -17.20
N ASP A 183 12.97 -17.64 -18.49
CA ASP A 183 12.29 -18.82 -19.04
C ASP A 183 12.70 -20.12 -18.32
N GLY A 184 11.72 -20.96 -18.01
CA GLY A 184 11.93 -22.23 -17.30
C GLY A 184 12.21 -22.09 -15.80
N THR A 185 12.14 -20.87 -15.26
CA THR A 185 12.17 -20.62 -13.81
C THR A 185 10.86 -19.98 -13.36
N SER A 186 10.55 -20.10 -12.06
CA SER A 186 9.43 -19.39 -11.43
C SER A 186 10.00 -18.49 -10.36
N ALA A 187 9.79 -17.18 -10.45
CA ALA A 187 10.18 -16.23 -9.41
C ALA A 187 9.36 -16.40 -8.11
N ASP A 188 8.23 -17.13 -8.18
CA ASP A 188 7.34 -17.47 -7.06
C ASP A 188 6.86 -16.25 -6.26
N LEU A 189 6.29 -15.25 -6.92
CA LEU A 189 5.61 -14.16 -6.20
C LEU A 189 4.53 -14.70 -5.25
N PRO A 190 4.40 -14.13 -4.04
CA PRO A 190 3.45 -14.59 -3.04
C PRO A 190 2.02 -14.47 -3.57
N ALA A 191 1.15 -15.42 -3.22
CA ALA A 191 -0.28 -15.26 -3.44
C ALA A 191 -0.80 -14.06 -2.63
N ILE A 192 -1.68 -13.28 -3.26
CA ILE A 192 -2.32 -12.13 -2.63
C ILE A 192 -3.46 -12.62 -1.74
N SER A 193 -3.45 -12.24 -0.46
CA SER A 193 -4.53 -12.59 0.45
C SER A 193 -5.75 -11.71 0.18
N THR A 194 -6.90 -12.33 -0.08
CA THR A 194 -8.20 -11.65 -0.23
C THR A 194 -9.05 -11.70 1.05
N ALA A 195 -8.53 -12.31 2.12
CA ALA A 195 -9.30 -12.59 3.34
C ALA A 195 -9.75 -11.33 4.10
N SER A 196 -9.04 -10.21 3.96
CA SER A 196 -9.44 -8.92 4.55
C SER A 196 -10.49 -8.17 3.73
N GLY A 197 -10.78 -8.61 2.50
CA GLY A 197 -11.56 -7.84 1.54
C GLY A 197 -10.87 -6.55 1.06
N GLU A 198 -9.60 -6.32 1.44
CA GLU A 198 -8.85 -5.13 1.02
C GLU A 198 -8.28 -5.28 -0.40
N TYR A 199 -7.90 -6.49 -0.80
CA TYR A 199 -7.30 -6.77 -2.10
C TYR A 199 -8.13 -7.75 -2.90
N THR A 200 -8.13 -7.60 -4.22
CA THR A 200 -8.92 -8.42 -5.15
C THR A 200 -8.27 -9.76 -5.47
N GLY A 201 -6.99 -9.92 -5.14
CA GLY A 201 -6.17 -11.06 -5.54
C GLY A 201 -5.39 -10.85 -6.84
N ARG A 202 -5.50 -9.66 -7.46
CA ARG A 202 -4.90 -9.31 -8.75
C ARG A 202 -3.74 -8.32 -8.58
N TRP A 203 -2.84 -8.27 -9.57
CA TRP A 203 -1.86 -7.18 -9.70
C TRP A 203 -2.36 -6.15 -10.71
N ARG A 204 -2.02 -4.88 -10.51
CA ARG A 204 -2.32 -3.77 -11.43
C ARG A 204 -1.05 -2.98 -11.72
N SER A 205 -0.82 -2.69 -13.00
CA SER A 205 0.15 -1.68 -13.44
C SER A 205 -0.39 -0.27 -13.21
N LEU A 206 0.41 0.61 -12.62
CA LEU A 206 0.06 2.02 -12.43
C LEU A 206 0.26 2.87 -13.69
N GLU A 207 0.96 2.35 -14.70
CA GLU A 207 1.27 3.10 -15.92
C GLU A 207 0.12 3.05 -16.93
N ASP A 208 -0.54 1.90 -17.06
CA ASP A 208 -1.53 1.63 -18.11
C ASP A 208 -2.79 0.90 -17.60
N ASN A 209 -2.89 0.66 -16.28
CA ASN A 209 -3.96 -0.12 -15.65
C ASN A 209 -4.08 -1.58 -16.12
N THR A 210 -3.05 -2.15 -16.74
CA THR A 210 -3.02 -3.58 -17.06
C THR A 210 -3.21 -4.41 -15.78
N ILE A 211 -4.12 -5.39 -15.84
CA ILE A 211 -4.48 -6.26 -14.70
C ILE A 211 -3.98 -7.68 -14.95
N PHE A 212 -3.29 -8.24 -13.96
CA PHE A 212 -2.90 -9.64 -13.93
C PHE A 212 -3.75 -10.39 -12.90
N ALA A 213 -4.37 -11.48 -13.33
CA ALA A 213 -5.37 -12.20 -12.52
C ALA A 213 -4.83 -12.82 -11.21
N SER A 214 -3.51 -12.97 -11.08
CA SER A 214 -2.82 -13.48 -9.89
C SER A 214 -1.32 -13.19 -9.98
N SER A 215 -0.59 -13.44 -8.90
CA SER A 215 0.89 -13.39 -8.90
C SER A 215 1.54 -14.35 -9.91
N ALA A 216 0.92 -15.52 -10.14
CA ALA A 216 1.39 -16.47 -11.15
C ALA A 216 1.14 -15.96 -12.58
N ALA A 217 -0.03 -15.34 -12.81
CA ALA A 217 -0.34 -14.70 -14.08
C ALA A 217 0.62 -13.53 -14.33
N PHE A 218 0.87 -12.69 -13.33
CA PHE A 218 1.81 -11.58 -13.46
C PHE A 218 3.21 -12.05 -13.88
N MET A 219 3.80 -13.02 -13.19
CA MET A 219 5.14 -13.51 -13.56
C MET A 219 5.16 -14.30 -14.87
N GLY A 220 4.03 -14.85 -15.33
CA GLY A 220 3.95 -15.63 -16.57
C GLY A 220 3.57 -14.82 -17.81
N GLU A 221 2.86 -13.70 -17.64
CA GLU A 221 2.35 -12.86 -18.72
C GLU A 221 3.15 -11.55 -18.88
N TYR A 222 3.92 -11.15 -17.87
CA TYR A 222 4.77 -9.96 -17.92
C TYR A 222 5.80 -10.04 -19.05
N SER A 223 5.75 -9.08 -19.98
CA SER A 223 6.58 -9.06 -21.20
C SER A 223 7.75 -8.06 -21.13
N GLY A 224 7.92 -7.35 -20.02
CA GLY A 224 9.07 -6.48 -19.80
C GLY A 224 8.80 -4.98 -19.77
N GLU A 225 7.54 -4.59 -19.61
CA GLU A 225 7.11 -3.21 -19.52
C GLU A 225 7.62 -2.59 -18.21
N ALA A 226 8.47 -1.56 -18.33
CA ALA A 226 8.88 -0.79 -17.17
C ALA A 226 7.67 -0.12 -16.51
N GLY A 227 7.60 -0.14 -15.19
CA GLY A 227 6.47 0.44 -14.47
C GLY A 227 6.39 0.00 -13.02
N THR A 228 5.43 0.58 -12.31
CA THR A 228 5.10 0.18 -10.94
C THR A 228 3.87 -0.71 -10.93
N TYR A 229 4.01 -1.89 -10.34
CA TYR A 229 2.98 -2.91 -10.23
C TYR A 229 2.61 -3.06 -8.76
N VAL A 230 1.32 -2.96 -8.45
CA VAL A 230 0.80 -3.05 -7.09
C VAL A 230 -0.25 -4.14 -6.97
N TRP A 231 -0.46 -4.67 -5.77
CA TRP A 231 -1.68 -5.39 -5.47
C TRP A 231 -2.87 -4.48 -5.76
N GLU A 232 -3.81 -4.99 -6.54
CA GLU A 232 -5.03 -4.27 -6.80
C GLU A 232 -5.89 -4.30 -5.54
N ASN A 233 -6.00 -3.14 -4.94
CA ASN A 233 -6.78 -2.92 -3.75
C ASN A 233 -8.24 -2.71 -4.18
N LEU A 234 -9.14 -3.50 -3.58
CA LEU A 234 -10.60 -3.40 -3.76
C LEU A 234 -11.14 -2.02 -3.34
N ARG A 235 -10.36 -1.28 -2.53
CA ARG A 235 -10.62 0.03 -1.93
C ARG A 235 -9.69 1.17 -2.40
N ALA A 236 -8.74 0.98 -3.33
CA ALA A 236 -7.79 2.06 -3.67
C ALA A 236 -8.32 3.04 -4.74
N ILE A 237 -8.65 4.22 -4.26
CA ILE A 237 -8.75 5.49 -4.98
C ILE A 237 -7.33 6.04 -5.18
N PRO A 238 -6.90 6.47 -6.38
CA PRO A 238 -5.60 7.11 -6.56
C PRO A 238 -5.49 8.47 -5.83
N PRO A 239 -4.29 8.92 -5.42
CA PRO A 239 -4.12 10.19 -4.71
C PRO A 239 -4.50 11.39 -5.58
N VAL A 240 -5.30 12.30 -5.02
CA VAL A 240 -5.73 13.56 -5.65
C VAL A 240 -4.55 14.53 -5.73
N ASN A 241 -4.29 15.09 -6.91
CA ASN A 241 -3.35 16.18 -7.11
C ASN A 241 -3.94 17.47 -6.49
N PRO A 242 -3.34 18.04 -5.43
CA PRO A 242 -3.86 19.25 -4.78
C PRO A 242 -3.76 20.52 -5.64
N SER A 243 -3.23 20.41 -6.87
CA SER A 243 -3.04 21.51 -7.81
C SER A 243 -4.19 21.66 -8.81
N ASP A 244 -5.16 20.75 -8.81
CA ASP A 244 -6.29 20.79 -9.74
C ASP A 244 -7.54 21.32 -9.00
N PRO A 245 -7.99 22.56 -9.26
CA PRO A 245 -9.17 23.09 -8.59
C PRO A 245 -10.41 22.33 -9.04
N LEU A 246 -11.21 21.86 -8.07
CA LEU A 246 -12.53 21.28 -8.33
C LEU A 246 -13.36 22.21 -9.22
N PRO A 247 -14.06 21.70 -10.25
CA PRO A 247 -14.93 22.54 -11.06
C PRO A 247 -16.11 23.05 -10.22
N PRO A 248 -16.61 24.28 -10.49
CA PRO A 248 -17.72 24.87 -9.74
C PRO A 248 -19.02 24.09 -9.95
N ILE A 249 -19.86 24.07 -8.92
CA ILE A 249 -21.20 23.47 -8.92
C ILE A 249 -22.06 24.16 -10.00
N ASP A 250 -22.39 23.42 -11.07
CA ASP A 250 -23.32 23.87 -12.11
C ASP A 250 -24.76 23.45 -11.75
N THR A 251 -25.61 24.45 -11.51
CA THR A 251 -27.01 24.29 -11.09
C THR A 251 -28.01 24.35 -12.26
N GLU A 252 -27.57 24.53 -13.51
CA GLU A 252 -28.49 24.61 -14.65
C GLU A 252 -28.69 23.26 -15.36
N GLU A 253 -29.92 22.74 -15.29
CA GLU A 253 -30.35 21.42 -15.80
C GLU A 253 -30.22 21.26 -17.33
N GLN A 254 -30.03 22.36 -18.08
CA GLN A 254 -29.98 22.36 -19.55
C GLN A 254 -28.64 22.85 -20.16
N ASN A 255 -27.55 22.88 -19.39
CA ASN A 255 -26.25 23.25 -19.95
C ASN A 255 -25.78 22.20 -20.98
N PRO A 256 -25.60 22.55 -22.27
CA PRO A 256 -25.13 21.63 -23.30
C PRO A 256 -23.62 21.34 -23.25
N GLU A 257 -22.85 22.06 -22.43
CA GLU A 257 -21.44 21.77 -22.13
C GLU A 257 -21.26 20.83 -20.92
N ARG A 258 -22.37 20.32 -20.36
CA ARG A 258 -22.40 19.41 -19.22
C ARG A 258 -21.80 18.06 -19.63
N GLY A 259 -20.51 17.89 -19.33
CA GLY A 259 -19.77 16.66 -19.60
C GLY A 259 -20.29 15.44 -18.84
N ASP A 260 -19.75 14.27 -19.19
CA ASP A 260 -19.91 13.01 -18.44
C ASP A 260 -19.37 13.23 -17.02
N GLY A 261 -20.14 12.96 -15.95
CA GLY A 261 -19.67 13.31 -14.61
C GLY A 261 -20.54 12.88 -13.44
N LEU A 262 -20.02 13.09 -12.22
CA LEU A 262 -20.63 12.73 -10.95
C LEU A 262 -20.69 13.98 -10.05
N ALA A 263 -21.88 14.35 -9.55
CA ALA A 263 -22.04 15.58 -8.76
C ALA A 263 -23.13 15.49 -7.67
N ILE A 264 -22.91 16.20 -6.56
CA ILE A 264 -23.97 16.52 -5.58
C ILE A 264 -24.77 17.70 -6.13
N ARG A 265 -26.06 17.49 -6.40
CA ARG A 265 -26.96 18.51 -6.97
C ARG A 265 -27.69 19.31 -5.91
N TYR A 266 -27.98 18.67 -4.79
CA TYR A 266 -28.68 19.29 -3.67
C TYR A 266 -28.27 18.60 -2.38
N ALA A 267 -28.13 19.36 -1.31
CA ALA A 267 -27.99 18.85 0.05
C ALA A 267 -28.78 19.78 0.98
N SER A 268 -29.74 19.23 1.73
CA SER A 268 -30.50 19.99 2.72
C SER A 268 -29.60 20.43 3.88
N GLY A 269 -29.94 21.56 4.50
CA GLY A 269 -29.43 21.86 5.84
C GLY A 269 -29.92 20.79 6.81
N LEU A 270 -29.06 20.32 7.72
CA LEU A 270 -29.44 19.39 8.78
C LEU A 270 -29.37 20.12 10.12
N ASP A 271 -30.53 20.30 10.77
CA ASP A 271 -30.63 20.93 12.08
C ASP A 271 -30.92 19.87 13.15
N PHE A 272 -30.02 19.66 14.10
CA PHE A 272 -30.21 18.69 15.19
C PHE A 272 -30.77 19.32 16.48
N GLY A 273 -31.10 20.61 16.47
CA GLY A 273 -31.62 21.34 17.64
C GLY A 273 -30.59 21.48 18.77
N SER A 274 -31.07 21.66 20.01
CA SER A 274 -30.21 21.81 21.19
C SER A 274 -30.11 20.53 22.02
N PHE A 275 -28.93 20.26 22.56
CA PHE A 275 -28.63 19.08 23.39
C PHE A 275 -28.69 19.41 24.88
N GLU A 276 -29.19 18.48 25.69
CA GLU A 276 -29.05 18.54 27.16
C GLU A 276 -27.79 17.80 27.63
N TYR A 277 -27.27 18.17 28.80
CA TYR A 277 -26.13 17.49 29.41
C TYR A 277 -26.47 16.03 29.74
N SER A 278 -25.72 15.09 29.17
CA SER A 278 -25.83 13.68 29.48
C SER A 278 -24.46 13.01 29.55
N THR A 279 -24.38 11.98 30.40
CA THR A 279 -23.22 11.07 30.49
C THR A 279 -23.48 9.74 29.77
N GLN A 280 -24.67 9.58 29.19
CA GLN A 280 -25.08 8.44 28.39
C GLN A 280 -25.15 8.85 26.92
N THR A 281 -24.97 7.88 26.02
CA THR A 281 -25.11 8.08 24.56
C THR A 281 -26.44 8.75 24.24
N GLN A 282 -26.39 9.80 23.42
CA GLN A 282 -27.57 10.48 22.92
C GLN A 282 -27.67 10.28 21.42
N GLU A 283 -28.88 9.99 20.96
CA GLU A 283 -29.24 9.81 19.56
C GLU A 283 -30.27 10.88 19.21
N VAL A 284 -29.91 11.76 18.27
CA VAL A 284 -30.73 12.93 17.92
C VAL A 284 -31.01 12.94 16.43
N LEU A 285 -32.28 13.17 16.09
CA LEU A 285 -32.76 13.21 14.71
C LEU A 285 -32.66 14.61 14.12
N ALA A 286 -32.21 14.71 12.87
CA ALA A 286 -32.22 15.96 12.13
C ALA A 286 -33.67 16.43 11.86
N GLN A 287 -33.94 17.69 12.14
CA GLN A 287 -35.18 18.39 11.78
C GLN A 287 -35.11 18.87 10.32
N PRO A 288 -36.22 18.77 9.56
CA PRO A 288 -36.26 19.18 8.15
C PRO A 288 -36.23 20.69 7.96
N ASP A 289 -35.42 21.14 7.00
CA ASP A 289 -35.21 22.56 6.67
C ASP A 289 -36.34 23.10 5.76
N ARG A 290 -37.46 23.49 6.39
CA ARG A 290 -38.59 24.33 5.89
C ARG A 290 -39.67 23.74 4.95
N GLU A 291 -40.87 24.31 5.11
CA GLU A 291 -42.04 24.17 4.24
C GLU A 291 -41.82 24.89 2.91
N ASN A 292 -42.10 24.22 1.80
CA ASN A 292 -42.13 24.82 0.47
C ASN A 292 -43.43 25.64 0.30
N ASP A 293 -43.43 26.70 -0.53
CA ASP A 293 -44.57 27.62 -0.78
C ASP A 293 -45.85 26.92 -1.37
N GLY A 294 -45.84 25.60 -1.52
CA GLY A 294 -46.97 24.74 -1.89
C GLY A 294 -47.54 23.88 -0.76
N GLY A 295 -47.11 24.06 0.50
CA GLY A 295 -47.66 23.34 1.66
C GLY A 295 -47.14 21.91 1.87
N GLY A 296 -46.00 21.56 1.25
CA GLY A 296 -45.26 20.33 1.55
C GLY A 296 -43.93 20.65 2.24
N THR A 297 -43.63 19.95 3.33
CA THR A 297 -42.30 19.94 3.97
C THR A 297 -41.27 19.34 3.00
N MET A 298 -40.18 20.06 2.69
CA MET A 298 -39.06 19.43 1.98
C MET A 298 -38.33 18.51 2.95
N GLU A 299 -38.08 17.28 2.49
CA GLU A 299 -37.42 16.23 3.26
C GLU A 299 -35.91 16.51 3.38
N ASN A 300 -35.27 15.99 4.44
CA ASN A 300 -33.80 16.04 4.57
C ASN A 300 -33.18 15.18 3.48
N MET A 301 -32.80 15.81 2.36
CA MET A 301 -32.44 15.14 1.12
C MET A 301 -31.05 15.56 0.66
N ILE A 302 -30.31 14.58 0.16
CA ILE A 302 -29.13 14.81 -0.68
C ILE A 302 -29.44 14.15 -2.01
N ALA A 303 -29.32 14.92 -3.09
CA ALA A 303 -29.48 14.43 -4.44
C ALA A 303 -28.09 14.34 -5.10
N ILE A 304 -27.71 13.13 -5.51
CA ILE A 304 -26.49 12.86 -6.26
C ILE A 304 -26.90 12.44 -7.66
N GLU A 305 -26.27 13.04 -8.66
CA GLU A 305 -26.48 12.69 -10.06
C GLU A 305 -25.18 12.11 -10.63
N ASP A 306 -25.28 10.88 -11.17
CA ASP A 306 -24.20 10.20 -11.88
C ASP A 306 -24.59 10.02 -13.35
N THR A 307 -23.99 10.83 -14.22
CA THR A 307 -24.23 10.77 -15.67
C THR A 307 -23.19 9.95 -16.42
N ARG A 308 -22.17 9.42 -15.73
CA ARG A 308 -21.03 8.73 -16.36
C ARG A 308 -21.46 7.50 -17.15
N THR A 309 -20.79 7.31 -18.29
CA THR A 309 -20.92 6.12 -19.15
C THR A 309 -20.35 4.84 -18.53
N ILE A 310 -19.39 4.96 -17.60
CA ILE A 310 -18.82 3.87 -16.79
C ILE A 310 -19.02 4.21 -15.31
N ARG A 311 -19.69 3.33 -14.56
CA ARG A 311 -20.13 3.56 -13.17
C ARG A 311 -19.41 2.62 -12.20
N ASP A 312 -18.19 2.98 -11.81
CA ASP A 312 -17.32 2.17 -10.92
C ASP A 312 -17.65 2.33 -9.42
N GLY A 313 -18.86 2.78 -9.09
CA GLY A 313 -19.29 3.13 -7.73
C GLY A 313 -18.75 4.50 -7.26
N TRP A 314 -19.33 5.02 -6.19
CA TRP A 314 -18.88 6.27 -5.55
C TRP A 314 -19.13 6.22 -4.04
N VAL A 315 -18.34 7.00 -3.29
CA VAL A 315 -18.47 7.10 -1.83
C VAL A 315 -18.88 8.51 -1.45
N LEU A 316 -19.95 8.62 -0.66
CA LEU A 316 -20.35 9.87 -0.02
C LEU A 316 -19.88 9.84 1.43
N THR A 317 -19.04 10.80 1.80
CA THR A 317 -18.60 10.98 3.20
C THR A 317 -19.14 12.29 3.77
N VAL A 318 -19.51 12.25 5.05
CA VAL A 318 -20.03 13.39 5.80
C VAL A 318 -19.02 13.73 6.88
N ALA A 319 -18.46 14.94 6.86
CA ALA A 319 -17.53 15.40 7.88
C ALA A 319 -18.15 16.50 8.74
N GLN A 320 -18.03 16.36 10.06
CA GLN A 320 -18.44 17.35 11.05
C GLN A 320 -17.23 18.21 11.47
N SER A 321 -17.35 19.54 11.46
CA SER A 321 -16.23 20.44 11.81
C SER A 321 -16.28 21.03 13.22
N ASP A 322 -17.20 20.61 14.10
CA ASP A 322 -17.31 21.15 15.46
C ASP A 322 -16.41 20.38 16.46
N PRO A 323 -15.34 21.02 17.00
CA PRO A 323 -14.42 20.38 17.94
C PRO A 323 -15.05 20.00 19.29
N LEU A 324 -16.24 20.53 19.63
CA LEU A 324 -16.93 20.22 20.89
C LEU A 324 -17.73 18.91 20.83
N MET A 325 -17.88 18.32 19.64
CA MET A 325 -18.61 17.06 19.38
C MET A 325 -17.63 15.92 18.98
N THR A 326 -16.45 15.91 19.58
CA THR A 326 -15.40 14.91 19.29
C THR A 326 -15.91 13.49 19.61
N GLY A 327 -16.10 12.64 18.59
CA GLY A 327 -16.60 11.26 18.72
C GLY A 327 -18.08 11.07 18.39
N ALA A 328 -18.77 12.11 17.91
CA ALA A 328 -20.11 11.97 17.33
C ALA A 328 -20.06 11.31 15.93
N VAL A 329 -20.98 10.39 15.66
CA VAL A 329 -21.12 9.69 14.37
C VAL A 329 -22.46 10.05 13.76
N ILE A 330 -22.45 10.47 12.48
CA ILE A 330 -23.67 10.70 11.72
C ILE A 330 -24.01 9.41 10.99
N GLN A 331 -25.13 8.80 11.36
CA GLN A 331 -25.65 7.61 10.72
C GLN A 331 -26.83 7.98 9.84
N MET A 332 -26.81 7.53 8.58
CA MET A 332 -27.89 7.75 7.61
C MET A 332 -28.50 6.41 7.22
N ASN A 333 -29.79 6.20 7.47
CA ASN A 333 -30.51 5.02 7.01
C ASN A 333 -31.33 5.37 5.75
N PRO A 334 -31.34 4.55 4.70
CA PRO A 334 -32.19 4.79 3.53
C PRO A 334 -33.63 4.33 3.79
N TYR A 335 -34.62 5.17 3.46
CA TYR A 335 -36.06 4.88 3.60
C TYR A 335 -36.58 3.87 2.55
N VAL A 336 -37.51 3.00 2.95
CA VAL A 336 -38.22 2.03 2.09
C VAL A 336 -39.72 2.28 2.20
N ASP A 337 -40.40 2.56 1.08
CA ASP A 337 -41.86 2.75 1.10
C ASP A 337 -42.66 1.45 1.00
N SER A 338 -43.98 1.56 1.17
CA SER A 338 -44.92 0.42 1.24
C SER A 338 -45.10 -0.35 -0.08
N GLU A 339 -44.54 0.13 -1.20
CA GLU A 339 -44.52 -0.61 -2.46
C GLU A 339 -43.21 -1.35 -2.70
N ASN A 340 -42.33 -1.41 -1.69
CA ASN A 340 -41.00 -2.02 -1.79
C ASN A 340 -40.13 -1.36 -2.88
N VAL A 341 -40.44 -0.11 -3.21
CA VAL A 341 -39.57 0.75 -4.00
C VAL A 341 -38.53 1.26 -3.03
N LEU A 342 -37.34 0.65 -3.04
CA LEU A 342 -36.15 1.28 -2.48
C LEU A 342 -36.08 2.68 -3.10
N GLY A 343 -35.76 3.71 -2.31
CA GLY A 343 -35.52 5.09 -2.78
C GLY A 343 -34.31 5.25 -3.71
N VAL A 344 -34.13 4.29 -4.63
CA VAL A 344 -33.23 4.26 -5.77
C VAL A 344 -34.12 3.95 -6.98
N SER A 345 -34.61 4.97 -7.68
CA SER A 345 -35.19 4.75 -9.01
C SER A 345 -34.06 4.63 -10.03
N THR A 346 -33.33 3.52 -10.02
CA THR A 346 -32.77 2.95 -11.26
C THR A 346 -32.91 1.43 -11.21
N PRO A 347 -33.05 0.76 -12.36
CA PRO A 347 -33.26 -0.70 -12.45
C PRO A 347 -32.15 -1.58 -11.84
N SER A 348 -31.09 -1.01 -11.24
CA SER A 348 -29.85 -1.76 -11.00
C SER A 348 -28.97 -1.32 -9.81
N GLY A 349 -29.42 -0.52 -8.83
CA GLY A 349 -28.55 -0.08 -7.70
C GLY A 349 -28.69 -0.82 -6.35
N MET A 350 -27.62 -0.86 -5.55
CA MET A 350 -27.57 -1.35 -4.15
C MET A 350 -26.89 -0.35 -3.21
N ILE A 351 -27.29 -0.35 -1.92
CA ILE A 351 -26.71 0.47 -0.84
C ILE A 351 -26.27 -0.44 0.32
N GLU A 352 -25.09 -0.22 0.89
CA GLU A 352 -24.56 -0.93 2.05
C GLU A 352 -23.94 0.04 3.08
N LEU A 353 -23.95 -0.33 4.36
CA LEU A 353 -23.29 0.40 5.45
C LEU A 353 -22.06 -0.40 5.89
N ASN A 354 -20.89 0.24 6.01
CA ASN A 354 -19.73 -0.44 6.62
C ASN A 354 -19.76 -0.37 8.15
N GLU A 355 -18.81 -1.09 8.76
CA GLU A 355 -18.65 -1.16 10.22
C GLU A 355 -18.35 0.20 10.89
N ASP A 356 -17.94 1.21 10.10
CA ASP A 356 -17.67 2.58 10.54
C ASP A 356 -18.87 3.54 10.33
N GLY A 357 -20.03 3.02 9.92
CA GLY A 357 -21.26 3.79 9.73
C GLY A 357 -21.31 4.61 8.44
N GLN A 358 -20.42 4.34 7.49
CA GLN A 358 -20.35 5.04 6.20
C GLN A 358 -21.33 4.41 5.19
N LEU A 359 -22.04 5.26 4.44
CA LEU A 359 -23.01 4.85 3.42
C LEU A 359 -22.30 4.60 2.07
N PHE A 360 -22.43 3.39 1.54
CA PHE A 360 -21.95 2.98 0.23
C PHE A 360 -23.12 2.80 -0.71
N ALA A 361 -23.05 3.36 -1.91
CA ALA A 361 -24.05 3.13 -2.95
C ALA A 361 -23.36 2.82 -4.28
N TRP A 362 -23.88 1.83 -5.01
CA TRP A 362 -23.41 1.50 -6.36
C TRP A 362 -24.56 1.14 -7.29
N SER A 363 -24.34 1.29 -8.61
CA SER A 363 -25.28 0.92 -9.68
C SER A 363 -24.65 -0.20 -10.51
N GLU A 364 -25.33 -1.34 -10.64
CA GLU A 364 -24.98 -2.39 -11.59
C GLU A 364 -25.24 -1.90 -13.03
N ASN A 365 -24.34 -2.28 -13.93
CA ASN A 365 -24.43 -1.98 -15.34
C ASN A 365 -25.64 -2.68 -15.98
N SER A 366 -26.75 -1.97 -16.16
CA SER A 366 -27.73 -2.32 -17.19
C SER A 366 -27.77 -1.21 -18.24
N ALA A 367 -27.50 -1.59 -19.49
CA ALA A 367 -27.38 -0.72 -20.67
C ALA A 367 -28.65 0.08 -21.03
N GLU A 368 -29.69 0.07 -20.20
CA GLU A 368 -30.96 0.73 -20.41
C GLU A 368 -31.46 1.41 -19.12
N SER A 369 -30.77 2.45 -18.63
CA SER A 369 -31.38 3.31 -17.60
C SER A 369 -30.73 4.68 -17.43
N GLN A 370 -31.59 5.69 -17.48
CA GLN A 370 -31.33 7.10 -17.23
C GLN A 370 -30.72 7.33 -15.83
N SER A 371 -30.05 8.46 -15.68
CA SER A 371 -29.38 9.00 -14.49
C SER A 371 -29.98 8.53 -13.15
N GLY A 372 -29.13 8.02 -12.26
CA GLY A 372 -29.56 7.64 -10.92
C GLY A 372 -29.56 8.83 -9.98
N VAL A 373 -30.72 9.13 -9.38
CA VAL A 373 -30.87 10.04 -8.26
C VAL A 373 -31.03 9.20 -7.00
N ILE A 374 -30.12 9.35 -6.04
CA ILE A 374 -30.31 8.81 -4.69
C ILE A 374 -30.97 9.91 -3.85
N SER A 375 -32.07 9.57 -3.18
CA SER A 375 -32.77 10.45 -2.24
C SER A 375 -32.85 9.75 -0.89
N ILE A 376 -32.28 10.36 0.15
CA ILE A 376 -32.43 9.92 1.55
C ILE A 376 -33.65 10.66 2.10
N GLY A 377 -34.59 9.93 2.71
CA GLY A 377 -35.89 10.45 3.18
C GLY A 377 -36.08 10.33 4.70
N TYR A 378 -37.16 10.94 5.19
CA TYR A 378 -37.58 11.17 6.59
C TYR A 378 -36.94 10.34 7.73
N GLY A 379 -36.46 11.04 8.77
CA GLY A 379 -36.26 10.45 10.12
C GLY A 379 -35.03 9.55 10.29
N ASP A 380 -34.23 9.40 9.24
CA ASP A 380 -33.17 8.39 9.20
C ASP A 380 -31.75 8.95 9.27
N VAL A 381 -31.58 10.26 9.52
CA VAL A 381 -30.28 10.86 9.82
C VAL A 381 -30.16 11.07 11.33
N HIS A 382 -29.37 10.21 11.94
CA HIS A 382 -29.11 10.16 13.37
C HIS A 382 -27.74 10.74 13.67
N LEU A 383 -27.66 11.64 14.64
CA LEU A 383 -26.40 12.00 15.26
C LEU A 383 -26.25 11.21 16.56
N VAL A 384 -25.30 10.27 16.59
CA VAL A 384 -24.97 9.47 17.77
C VAL A 384 -23.77 10.07 18.45
N VAL A 385 -23.97 10.66 19.63
CA VAL A 385 -22.89 11.31 20.38
C VAL A 385 -22.44 10.43 21.54
N SER A 386 -21.18 10.03 21.53
CA SER A 386 -20.58 9.14 22.53
C SER A 386 -19.68 9.93 23.50
N GLY A 387 -20.07 10.02 24.78
CA GLY A 387 -19.26 10.66 25.84
C GLY A 387 -19.90 11.90 26.47
N THR A 388 -19.09 12.70 27.18
CA THR A 388 -19.56 13.88 27.96
C THR A 388 -19.66 15.12 27.07
N ILE A 389 -20.87 15.60 26.81
CA ILE A 389 -21.12 16.88 26.10
C ILE A 389 -21.30 17.99 27.15
N ALA A 390 -20.73 19.18 26.94
CA ALA A 390 -20.96 20.34 27.81
C ALA A 390 -22.36 20.97 27.60
N LEU A 391 -22.79 21.89 28.47
CA LEU A 391 -24.02 22.66 28.27
C LEU A 391 -23.76 23.83 27.30
N GLY A 392 -24.50 23.91 26.19
CA GLY A 392 -24.38 25.00 25.22
C GLY A 392 -25.32 24.88 24.02
N GLN A 393 -25.42 25.94 23.22
CA GLN A 393 -25.91 25.84 21.84
C GLN A 393 -24.73 25.45 20.94
N TYR A 394 -24.97 24.47 20.07
CA TYR A 394 -23.97 23.94 19.15
C TYR A 394 -24.45 24.19 17.73
N GLU A 395 -23.62 24.83 16.93
CA GLU A 395 -23.82 24.96 15.49
C GLU A 395 -22.72 24.16 14.81
N THR A 396 -23.10 23.20 13.97
CA THR A 396 -22.14 22.37 13.24
C THR A 396 -22.28 22.57 11.75
N THR A 397 -21.15 22.74 11.07
CA THR A 397 -21.09 22.69 9.60
C THR A 397 -20.84 21.26 9.18
N LEU A 398 -21.67 20.76 8.26
CA LEU A 398 -21.47 19.48 7.60
C LEU A 398 -20.91 19.71 6.21
N THR A 399 -19.78 19.07 5.92
CA THR A 399 -19.19 19.07 4.59
C THR A 399 -19.42 17.72 3.95
N TRP A 400 -20.09 17.73 2.80
CA TRP A 400 -20.35 16.55 1.98
C TRP A 400 -19.22 16.41 0.96
N ASN A 401 -18.50 15.30 1.00
CA ASN A 401 -17.43 15.01 0.04
C ASN A 401 -17.79 13.76 -0.75
N LEU A 402 -17.90 13.93 -2.07
CA LEU A 402 -18.11 12.86 -3.03
C LEU A 402 -16.75 12.46 -3.60
N VAL A 403 -16.40 11.18 -3.52
CA VAL A 403 -15.11 10.67 -4.00
C VAL A 403 -15.34 9.51 -4.99
N ASN A 404 -14.53 9.49 -6.06
CA ASN A 404 -14.51 8.59 -7.24
C ASN A 404 -15.44 8.87 -8.42
N GLY A 405 -14.89 9.58 -9.40
CA GLY A 405 -15.01 9.19 -10.81
C GLY A 405 -13.71 9.44 -11.57
N PRO A 406 -13.43 8.72 -12.68
CA PRO A 406 -12.33 9.10 -13.57
C PRO A 406 -12.63 10.48 -14.17
N GLN A 407 -11.56 11.21 -14.53
CA GLN A 407 -11.57 12.64 -14.92
C GLN A 407 -12.72 13.05 -15.84
#